data_AF-A0A4R3L387-F1
#
_entry.id   AF-A0A4R3L387-F1
#
_cell.length_a   1.000
_cell.length_b   1.000
_cell.length_c   1.000
_cell.angle_alpha   90.00
_cell.angle_beta   90.00
_cell.angle_gamma   90.00
#
_symmetry.space_group_name_H-M   'P 1'
#
loop_
_entity.id
_entity.type
_entity.pdbx_description
1 polymer ?
#
loop_
_entity_poly.entity_id
_entity_poly.type
_entity_poly.pdbx_seq_one_letter_code
_entity_poly.pdbx_strand_id
1 'polypeptide(L)'
;MTISTRLGRRRPRLAAPLLALLLGAMTGIGMGADRGDQPGSWQLPAGHHVPAKMAMTLVHPRPEAPAWAYSRNAHPGIRWEIPIVVQGGAWPFRYVLVDDGGATGLAIGSELARRIDRGFIVHERTPDYGLLHWEDPLPGSYAIRLRVEDQDGNDIEVDIALLVGSAGWVFVDADNGDDDNGDGSVSAPFRSIQRIHDGGQAYTDHRVYLSGVVPMDGNHPGGDLAINRSDYRHTPAVWVGRPGGNAVLEAYEGRISLTAPDFYLANLEHRHHIDFVQDHGNYIHMITAWGNTARVTMHDVNFSRFHGHPVNADLGNSSVIMFTDQGSPRNHVAIVNNTLSGDNGIFTSTYQLHHSVIENNRAVNARFVTADPSTWAIFWIKRFNEFISVRGNEFRDGNEWGSPGNLSAALGMDAARNIEFAYNTVHTPYDFADGRHGAIKLFTNSSQASYTWTPETPVWLYRNSLRHRFNFEGNNLVNMPDANVVTERNVLAPRAWPSHRILLNIDNLDGDTYFDASMRLTGPARTAYLGRYGAEIAVPLGDLIFANGFD
;
A
#
# COMPACT_ATOMS: atom_id res chain seq x y z
N MET A 1 20.64 -79.01 -17.82
CA MET A 1 21.42 -78.26 -16.81
C MET A 1 21.28 -76.78 -17.14
N THR A 2 20.64 -76.04 -16.24
CA THR A 2 20.67 -74.56 -16.09
C THR A 2 20.22 -73.66 -17.27
N ILE A 3 18.94 -73.26 -17.19
CA ILE A 3 18.35 -71.91 -17.33
C ILE A 3 19.13 -70.86 -18.15
N SER A 4 18.54 -70.33 -19.24
CA SER A 4 17.92 -68.99 -19.24
C SER A 4 17.41 -68.57 -20.64
N THR A 5 16.34 -67.79 -20.61
CA THR A 5 15.38 -67.49 -21.66
C THR A 5 15.65 -66.18 -22.43
N ARG A 6 15.39 -66.28 -23.75
CA ARG A 6 14.64 -65.36 -24.64
C ARG A 6 14.98 -63.85 -24.74
N LEU A 7 15.36 -63.51 -25.98
CA LEU A 7 14.78 -62.50 -26.89
C LEU A 7 14.66 -61.03 -26.43
N GLY A 8 15.62 -60.23 -26.88
CA GLY A 8 15.44 -59.24 -27.97
C GLY A 8 14.42 -58.11 -27.83
N ARG A 9 14.91 -56.86 -27.82
CA ARG A 9 14.71 -55.84 -28.89
C ARG A 9 15.26 -54.46 -28.47
N ARG A 10 15.82 -53.77 -29.46
CA ARG A 10 16.32 -52.38 -29.43
C ARG A 10 15.21 -51.36 -29.11
N ARG A 11 15.55 -50.30 -28.39
CA ARG A 11 14.94 -48.95 -28.51
C ARG A 11 16.01 -47.86 -28.33
N PRO A 12 15.95 -46.75 -29.08
CA PRO A 12 16.84 -45.60 -28.93
C PRO A 12 16.30 -44.55 -27.94
N ARG A 13 17.24 -43.80 -27.37
CA ARG A 13 17.22 -42.41 -26.85
C ARG A 13 15.85 -41.77 -26.56
N LEU A 14 15.59 -41.47 -25.29
CA LEU A 14 14.66 -40.42 -24.86
C LEU A 14 15.45 -39.14 -24.59
N ALA A 15 15.08 -38.07 -25.31
CA ALA A 15 15.53 -36.71 -25.09
C ALA A 15 14.79 -36.13 -23.87
N ALA A 16 15.54 -35.40 -23.03
CA ALA A 16 15.00 -34.58 -21.96
C ALA A 16 14.26 -33.36 -22.55
N PRO A 17 13.16 -32.88 -21.94
CA PRO A 17 12.59 -31.60 -22.32
C PRO A 17 13.42 -30.48 -21.68
N LEU A 18 13.94 -29.61 -22.54
CA LEU A 18 14.60 -28.35 -22.21
C LEU A 18 13.56 -27.40 -21.58
N LEU A 19 13.78 -27.02 -20.33
CA LEU A 19 13.07 -25.94 -19.65
C LEU A 19 13.65 -24.61 -20.15
N ALA A 20 12.95 -23.92 -21.05
CA ALA A 20 13.36 -22.61 -21.53
C ALA A 20 13.01 -21.54 -20.48
N LEU A 21 14.02 -21.09 -19.74
CA LEU A 21 13.98 -19.86 -18.95
C LEU A 21 13.80 -18.66 -19.91
N LEU A 22 12.71 -17.93 -19.76
CA LEU A 22 12.55 -16.57 -20.28
C LEU A 22 13.38 -15.63 -19.40
N LEU A 23 14.65 -15.42 -19.76
CA LEU A 23 15.41 -14.26 -19.31
C LEU A 23 14.94 -13.04 -20.11
N GLY A 24 14.00 -12.28 -19.55
CA GLY A 24 13.74 -10.92 -19.96
C GLY A 24 14.81 -10.01 -19.39
N ALA A 25 15.83 -9.69 -20.18
CA ALA A 25 16.81 -8.67 -19.86
C ALA A 25 16.12 -7.30 -19.81
N MET A 26 15.83 -6.81 -18.60
CA MET A 26 15.51 -5.40 -18.39
C MET A 26 16.80 -4.59 -18.51
N THR A 27 16.97 -3.90 -19.63
CA THR A 27 17.91 -2.78 -19.74
C THR A 27 17.07 -1.51 -19.77
N GLY A 28 16.71 -1.02 -18.58
CA GLY A 28 16.12 0.30 -18.41
C GLY A 28 17.23 1.34 -18.49
N ILE A 29 17.32 2.05 -19.61
CA ILE A 29 18.10 3.28 -19.69
C ILE A 29 17.25 4.36 -19.00
N GLY A 30 17.67 4.73 -17.80
CA GLY A 30 17.19 5.92 -17.12
C GLY A 30 17.68 7.17 -17.85
N MET A 31 16.75 7.95 -18.39
CA MET A 31 16.97 9.35 -18.70
C MET A 31 15.77 10.12 -18.15
N GLY A 32 16.02 10.93 -17.14
CA GLY A 32 15.11 11.95 -16.65
C GLY A 32 14.93 13.02 -17.73
N ALA A 33 13.71 13.11 -18.24
CA ALA A 33 13.17 14.22 -19.00
C ALA A 33 11.64 14.07 -18.91
N ASP A 34 10.89 15.18 -18.91
CA ASP A 34 9.50 15.17 -19.39
C ASP A 34 9.46 14.24 -20.60
N ARG A 35 8.75 13.11 -20.53
CA ARG A 35 8.69 12.16 -21.64
C ARG A 35 7.88 12.82 -22.75
N GLY A 36 8.53 13.67 -23.55
CA GLY A 36 7.98 14.36 -24.71
C GLY A 36 7.49 13.42 -25.81
N ASP A 37 7.71 12.12 -25.65
CA ASP A 37 7.22 11.05 -26.52
C ASP A 37 5.92 10.39 -26.02
N GLN A 38 5.38 10.78 -24.87
CA GLN A 38 4.10 10.25 -24.40
C GLN A 38 2.92 10.94 -25.10
N PRO A 39 1.91 10.17 -25.57
CA PRO A 39 0.75 10.75 -26.25
C PRO A 39 -0.10 11.59 -25.29
N GLY A 40 -0.60 12.73 -25.79
CA GLY A 40 -1.58 13.58 -25.10
C GLY A 40 -1.00 14.48 -24.02
N SER A 41 -1.88 14.95 -23.13
CA SER A 41 -1.55 15.77 -21.95
C SER A 41 -1.59 14.93 -20.67
N TRP A 42 -0.84 15.31 -19.65
CA TRP A 42 -0.98 14.76 -18.29
C TRP A 42 -2.26 15.26 -17.62
N GLN A 43 -2.62 16.53 -17.88
CA GLN A 43 -3.86 17.14 -17.41
C GLN A 43 -5.02 16.55 -18.19
N LEU A 44 -5.95 15.96 -17.46
CA LEU A 44 -7.15 15.37 -18.01
C LEU A 44 -8.16 16.48 -18.36
N PRO A 45 -8.89 16.36 -19.47
CA PRO A 45 -9.95 17.30 -19.81
C PRO A 45 -11.11 17.17 -18.81
N ALA A 46 -11.93 18.23 -18.74
CA ALA A 46 -13.10 18.25 -17.88
C ALA A 46 -13.98 17.01 -18.09
N GLY A 47 -14.40 16.38 -16.99
CA GLY A 47 -15.18 15.14 -17.01
C GLY A 47 -14.35 13.85 -17.01
N HIS A 48 -13.04 13.92 -17.24
CA HIS A 48 -12.12 12.77 -17.17
C HIS A 48 -11.37 12.68 -15.83
N HIS A 49 -11.44 13.72 -15.00
CA HIS A 49 -11.09 13.68 -13.58
C HIS A 49 -12.30 14.05 -12.69
N VAL A 50 -12.11 13.86 -11.38
CA VAL A 50 -13.03 14.34 -10.35
C VAL A 50 -12.32 15.46 -9.59
N PRO A 51 -12.92 16.66 -9.43
CA PRO A 51 -12.33 17.74 -8.68
C PRO A 51 -12.00 17.37 -7.23
N ALA A 52 -11.03 18.07 -6.65
CA ALA A 52 -10.54 17.82 -5.30
C ALA A 52 -11.68 17.84 -4.28
N LYS A 53 -11.80 16.76 -3.48
CA LYS A 53 -12.77 16.68 -2.38
C LYS A 53 -12.19 17.17 -1.05
N MET A 54 -10.87 17.14 -0.94
CA MET A 54 -10.09 17.64 0.19
C MET A 54 -8.87 18.39 -0.33
N ALA A 55 -8.42 19.40 0.41
CA ALA A 55 -7.18 20.10 0.09
C ALA A 55 -5.97 19.13 0.15
N MET A 56 -4.96 19.39 -0.67
CA MET A 56 -3.72 18.62 -0.65
C MET A 56 -2.98 18.81 0.68
N THR A 57 -2.59 17.70 1.30
CA THR A 57 -1.73 17.68 2.49
C THR A 57 -0.57 16.72 2.27
N LEU A 58 0.66 17.22 2.37
CA LEU A 58 1.86 16.38 2.32
C LEU A 58 1.87 15.40 3.50
N VAL A 59 1.94 14.10 3.21
CA VAL A 59 1.99 13.01 4.22
C VAL A 59 3.42 12.49 4.39
N HIS A 60 4.14 12.30 3.30
CA HIS A 60 5.55 11.89 3.30
C HIS A 60 6.28 12.50 2.10
N PRO A 61 7.53 12.96 2.25
CA PRO A 61 8.28 13.13 3.50
C PRO A 61 7.79 14.33 4.32
N ARG A 62 8.15 14.41 5.61
CA ARG A 62 7.73 15.52 6.49
C ARG A 62 8.90 16.46 6.84
N PRO A 63 8.71 17.79 6.75
CA PRO A 63 9.76 18.78 7.08
C PRO A 63 10.09 18.84 8.58
N GLU A 64 9.27 18.24 9.45
CA GLU A 64 9.56 18.08 10.88
C GLU A 64 10.17 16.71 11.25
N ALA A 65 10.41 15.81 10.30
CA ALA A 65 11.04 14.52 10.57
C ALA A 65 12.43 14.71 11.23
N PRO A 66 12.87 13.80 12.11
CA PRO A 66 14.17 13.90 12.76
C PRO A 66 15.31 13.70 11.76
N ALA A 67 16.50 14.22 12.10
CA ALA A 67 17.67 14.18 11.21
C ALA A 67 18.08 12.76 10.80
N TRP A 68 17.76 11.74 11.59
CA TRP A 68 18.05 10.33 11.30
C TRP A 68 17.01 9.65 10.40
N ALA A 69 15.86 10.29 10.13
CA ALA A 69 14.80 9.68 9.35
C ALA A 69 15.28 9.26 7.96
N TYR A 70 14.68 8.19 7.43
CA TYR A 70 15.06 7.63 6.13
C TYR A 70 14.97 8.66 4.99
N SER A 71 13.92 9.49 5.00
CA SER A 71 13.73 10.56 4.03
C SER A 71 14.77 11.67 4.08
N ARG A 72 15.61 11.72 5.12
CA ARG A 72 16.68 12.70 5.28
C ARG A 72 18.06 12.16 5.04
N ASN A 73 18.21 10.86 4.81
CA ASN A 73 19.54 10.38 4.44
C ASN A 73 19.54 9.18 3.50
N ALA A 74 20.63 9.05 2.76
CA ALA A 74 20.94 7.91 1.92
C ALA A 74 22.33 7.36 2.27
N HIS A 75 22.56 6.09 1.97
CA HIS A 75 23.90 5.51 2.00
C HIS A 75 24.58 5.72 0.63
N PRO A 76 25.87 6.10 0.57
CA PRO A 76 26.59 6.23 -0.69
C PRO A 76 26.63 4.91 -1.47
N GLY A 77 26.46 4.93 -2.78
CA GLY A 77 26.58 3.70 -3.59
C GLY A 77 25.46 2.68 -3.43
N ILE A 78 24.39 3.02 -2.71
CA ILE A 78 23.22 2.15 -2.55
C ILE A 78 22.00 2.93 -3.01
N ARG A 79 21.23 2.33 -3.93
CA ARG A 79 19.98 2.92 -4.43
C ARG A 79 19.13 3.42 -3.26
N TRP A 80 18.74 4.67 -3.35
CA TRP A 80 17.87 5.33 -2.39
C TRP A 80 16.55 5.68 -3.05
N GLU A 81 15.44 5.46 -2.36
CA GLU A 81 14.12 5.83 -2.86
C GLU A 81 13.13 6.09 -1.73
N ILE A 82 12.26 7.07 -1.91
CA ILE A 82 11.14 7.37 -1.00
C ILE A 82 9.89 7.75 -1.81
N PRO A 83 8.68 7.36 -1.35
CA PRO A 83 7.45 7.78 -1.99
C PRO A 83 7.11 9.23 -1.60
N ILE A 84 6.67 10.04 -2.55
CA ILE A 84 6.05 11.34 -2.27
C ILE A 84 4.56 11.13 -2.13
N VAL A 85 4.05 11.29 -0.92
CA VAL A 85 2.68 10.91 -0.56
C VAL A 85 1.89 12.14 -0.17
N VAL A 86 0.76 12.36 -0.84
CA VAL A 86 -0.12 13.51 -0.63
C VAL A 86 -1.55 13.03 -0.39
N GLN A 87 -2.17 13.46 0.70
CA GLN A 87 -3.59 13.24 0.98
C GLN A 87 -4.44 14.31 0.28
N GLY A 88 -5.63 13.94 -0.18
CA GLY A 88 -6.56 14.86 -0.86
C GLY A 88 -6.14 15.17 -2.29
N GLY A 89 -6.55 16.33 -2.81
CA GLY A 89 -6.27 16.80 -4.17
C GLY A 89 -7.10 16.10 -5.26
N ALA A 90 -7.11 16.70 -6.45
CA ALA A 90 -7.73 16.11 -7.64
C ALA A 90 -6.77 15.10 -8.30
N TRP A 91 -6.79 13.84 -7.86
CA TRP A 91 -5.91 12.78 -8.38
C TRP A 91 -6.30 12.35 -9.82
N PRO A 92 -5.36 12.00 -10.73
CA PRO A 92 -3.91 11.79 -10.53
C PRO A 92 -3.06 13.05 -10.50
N PHE A 93 -1.88 12.95 -9.88
CA PHE A 93 -0.94 14.06 -9.73
C PHE A 93 0.15 14.05 -10.81
N ARG A 94 0.81 15.20 -10.93
CA ARG A 94 2.12 15.32 -11.57
C ARG A 94 3.15 15.70 -10.51
N TYR A 95 4.28 15.02 -10.54
CA TYR A 95 5.42 15.27 -9.66
C TYR A 95 6.55 15.89 -10.46
N VAL A 96 7.03 17.05 -10.06
CA VAL A 96 8.06 17.80 -10.76
C VAL A 96 9.29 17.92 -9.86
N LEU A 97 10.45 17.50 -10.35
CA LEU A 97 11.74 17.81 -9.72
C LEU A 97 12.13 19.23 -10.12
N VAL A 98 11.93 20.18 -9.20
CA VAL A 98 12.17 21.61 -9.45
C VAL A 98 13.64 21.96 -9.29
N ASP A 99 14.27 21.38 -8.27
CA ASP A 99 15.69 21.54 -7.97
C ASP A 99 16.22 20.23 -7.37
N ASP A 100 17.28 19.67 -7.94
CA ASP A 100 17.92 18.45 -7.43
C ASP A 100 18.99 18.75 -6.37
N GLY A 101 19.28 20.02 -6.09
CA GLY A 101 20.29 20.44 -5.13
C GLY A 101 21.71 19.98 -5.48
N GLY A 102 21.97 19.66 -6.76
CA GLY A 102 23.22 19.08 -7.25
C GLY A 102 23.27 17.54 -7.20
N ALA A 103 22.18 16.87 -6.83
CA ALA A 103 22.07 15.41 -6.77
C ALA A 103 21.98 14.80 -8.18
N THR A 104 23.09 14.79 -8.92
CA THR A 104 23.13 14.33 -10.31
C THR A 104 22.64 12.88 -10.43
N GLY A 105 21.63 12.66 -11.25
CA GLY A 105 21.01 11.34 -11.47
C GLY A 105 19.82 11.03 -10.55
N LEU A 106 19.44 11.95 -9.66
CA LEU A 106 18.16 11.90 -8.95
C LEU A 106 17.00 12.02 -9.94
N ALA A 107 15.98 11.19 -9.77
CA ALA A 107 14.80 11.17 -10.64
C ALA A 107 13.50 10.97 -9.84
N ILE A 108 12.39 11.41 -10.42
CA ILE A 108 11.04 11.25 -9.86
C ILE A 108 10.15 10.64 -10.95
N GLY A 109 9.35 9.62 -10.62
CA GLY A 109 8.31 9.16 -11.54
C GLY A 109 7.21 10.20 -11.63
N SER A 110 7.32 11.06 -12.64
CA SER A 110 6.60 12.34 -12.71
C SER A 110 5.12 12.20 -12.99
N GLU A 111 4.73 11.33 -13.91
CA GLU A 111 3.37 11.23 -14.43
C GLU A 111 2.97 9.77 -14.62
N LEU A 112 1.67 9.51 -14.69
CA LEU A 112 1.18 8.23 -15.20
C LEU A 112 1.71 7.99 -16.62
N ALA A 113 2.12 6.76 -16.91
CA ALA A 113 2.51 6.39 -18.26
C ALA A 113 1.29 6.39 -19.18
N ARG A 114 1.46 6.93 -20.38
CA ARG A 114 0.39 7.08 -21.38
C ARG A 114 0.67 6.21 -22.59
N ARG A 115 -0.35 5.48 -23.03
CA ARG A 115 -0.30 4.66 -24.25
C ARG A 115 -1.60 4.77 -25.03
N ILE A 116 -1.51 4.60 -26.35
CA ILE A 116 -2.70 4.51 -27.20
C ILE A 116 -3.30 3.11 -27.13
N ASP A 117 -4.60 3.02 -26.85
CA ASP A 117 -5.38 1.79 -26.86
C ASP A 117 -6.74 2.05 -27.51
N ARG A 118 -6.98 1.46 -28.69
CA ARG A 118 -8.30 1.42 -29.34
C ARG A 118 -9.03 2.78 -29.40
N GLY A 119 -8.33 3.84 -29.79
CA GLY A 119 -8.91 5.18 -29.92
C GLY A 119 -8.83 6.06 -28.67
N PHE A 120 -8.25 5.55 -27.58
CA PHE A 120 -8.02 6.28 -26.33
C PHE A 120 -6.55 6.39 -26.02
N ILE A 121 -6.18 7.40 -25.26
CA ILE A 121 -4.93 7.46 -24.51
C ILE A 121 -5.27 6.97 -23.10
N VAL A 122 -4.71 5.83 -22.73
CA VAL A 122 -4.90 5.23 -21.40
C VAL A 122 -3.72 5.65 -20.54
N HIS A 123 -4.03 6.14 -19.34
CA HIS A 123 -3.06 6.53 -18.33
C HIS A 123 -2.94 5.38 -17.33
N GLU A 124 -1.73 4.85 -17.19
CA GLU A 124 -1.42 3.67 -16.38
C GLU A 124 -0.33 4.01 -15.36
N ARG A 125 -0.53 3.52 -14.15
CA ARG A 125 0.47 3.65 -13.09
C ARG A 125 1.67 2.77 -13.42
N THR A 126 2.85 3.34 -13.25
CA THR A 126 4.13 2.62 -13.29
C THR A 126 4.65 2.42 -11.86
N PRO A 127 5.57 1.46 -11.64
CA PRO A 127 6.15 1.23 -10.31
C PRO A 127 6.85 2.47 -9.71
N ASP A 128 7.36 3.37 -10.55
CA ASP A 128 8.08 4.58 -10.16
C ASP A 128 7.18 5.81 -9.98
N TYR A 129 5.89 5.77 -10.34
CA TYR A 129 5.01 6.93 -10.25
C TYR A 129 4.90 7.45 -8.79
N GLY A 130 5.28 8.71 -8.57
CA GLY A 130 5.38 9.33 -7.25
C GLY A 130 6.57 8.87 -6.41
N LEU A 131 7.53 8.15 -6.98
CA LEU A 131 8.74 7.65 -6.29
C LEU A 131 9.96 8.51 -6.64
N LEU A 132 10.50 9.21 -5.66
CA LEU A 132 11.79 9.89 -5.77
C LEU A 132 12.87 8.82 -5.57
N HIS A 133 13.78 8.66 -6.53
CA HIS A 133 14.81 7.63 -6.48
C HIS A 133 16.14 8.11 -7.05
N TRP A 134 17.23 7.51 -6.55
CA TRP A 134 18.60 7.78 -6.96
C TRP A 134 19.41 6.49 -6.90
N GLU A 135 19.86 6.02 -8.07
CA GLU A 135 20.52 4.71 -8.19
C GLU A 135 21.88 4.63 -7.48
N ASP A 136 22.67 5.70 -7.56
CA ASP A 136 24.03 5.76 -7.02
C ASP A 136 24.27 7.11 -6.31
N PRO A 137 23.76 7.27 -5.06
CA PRO A 137 23.96 8.50 -4.31
C PRO A 137 25.44 8.76 -3.99
N LEU A 138 25.89 10.00 -4.20
CA LEU A 138 27.25 10.43 -3.87
C LEU A 138 27.29 11.14 -2.50
N PRO A 139 28.34 10.95 -1.68
CA PRO A 139 28.44 11.60 -0.38
C PRO A 139 28.31 13.13 -0.47
N GLY A 140 27.52 13.73 0.42
CA GLY A 140 27.26 15.16 0.41
C GLY A 140 25.96 15.55 1.13
N SER A 141 25.66 16.84 1.12
CA SER A 141 24.38 17.38 1.60
C SER A 141 23.65 18.07 0.45
N TYR A 142 22.39 17.71 0.25
CA TYR A 142 21.57 18.15 -0.88
C TYR A 142 20.29 18.80 -0.38
N ALA A 143 19.89 19.90 -1.03
CA ALA A 143 18.62 20.57 -0.81
C ALA A 143 17.75 20.37 -2.05
N ILE A 144 16.89 19.36 -2.00
CA ILE A 144 16.03 18.95 -3.11
C ILE A 144 14.68 19.66 -2.96
N ARG A 145 14.12 20.16 -4.07
CA ARG A 145 12.77 20.71 -4.13
C ARG A 145 11.94 19.99 -5.18
N LEU A 146 10.78 19.51 -4.78
CA LEU A 146 9.76 18.97 -5.67
C LEU A 146 8.50 19.83 -5.63
N ARG A 147 7.70 19.76 -6.69
CA ARG A 147 6.32 20.26 -6.71
C ARG A 147 5.37 19.13 -7.06
N VAL A 148 4.24 19.04 -6.35
CA VAL A 148 3.13 18.14 -6.68
C VAL A 148 1.97 18.97 -7.19
N GLU A 149 1.50 18.69 -8.39
CA GLU A 149 0.38 19.37 -9.06
C GLU A 149 -0.82 18.41 -9.17
N ASP A 150 -2.04 18.91 -8.96
CA ASP A 150 -3.27 18.14 -9.14
C ASP A 150 -4.04 18.50 -10.42
N GLN A 151 -5.09 17.72 -10.73
CA GLN A 151 -5.92 17.93 -11.93
C GLN A 151 -6.79 19.20 -11.90
N ASP A 152 -6.83 19.93 -10.78
CA ASP A 152 -7.50 21.24 -10.68
C ASP A 152 -6.51 22.41 -10.75
N GLY A 153 -5.21 22.11 -10.91
CA GLY A 153 -4.14 23.11 -10.99
C GLY A 153 -3.70 23.64 -9.62
N ASN A 154 -4.07 22.96 -8.52
CA ASN A 154 -3.48 23.22 -7.21
C ASN A 154 -2.09 22.60 -7.15
N ASP A 155 -1.20 23.20 -6.37
CA ASP A 155 0.14 22.67 -6.14
C ASP A 155 0.56 22.72 -4.66
N ILE A 156 1.52 21.86 -4.30
CA ILE A 156 2.29 21.95 -3.06
C ILE A 156 3.78 21.75 -3.34
N GLU A 157 4.61 22.55 -2.68
CA GLU A 157 6.06 22.39 -2.69
C GLU A 157 6.50 21.40 -1.59
N VAL A 158 7.52 20.61 -1.91
CA VAL A 158 8.10 19.60 -1.03
C VAL A 158 9.61 19.80 -0.98
N ASP A 159 10.09 20.39 0.12
CA ASP A 159 11.52 20.56 0.37
C ASP A 159 12.08 19.35 1.14
N ILE A 160 13.21 18.81 0.67
CA ILE A 160 13.90 17.66 1.26
C ILE A 160 15.37 18.04 1.49
N ALA A 161 15.79 18.01 2.76
CA ALA A 161 17.20 18.09 3.13
C ALA A 161 17.76 16.66 3.26
N LEU A 162 18.58 16.25 2.30
CA LEU A 162 19.15 14.91 2.21
C LEU A 162 20.65 14.93 2.54
N LEU A 163 21.06 14.14 3.53
CA LEU A 163 22.45 13.82 3.80
C LEU A 163 22.81 12.47 3.17
N VAL A 164 23.91 12.40 2.43
CA VAL A 164 24.42 11.14 1.89
C VAL A 164 25.73 10.81 2.57
N GLY A 165 25.76 9.71 3.32
CA GLY A 165 26.91 9.31 4.11
C GLY A 165 26.73 7.91 4.70
N SER A 166 27.84 7.28 5.12
CA SER A 166 27.82 5.94 5.71
C SER A 166 27.52 5.93 7.22
N ALA A 167 27.58 7.10 7.88
CA ALA A 167 27.29 7.20 9.31
C ALA A 167 25.81 6.93 9.60
N GLY A 168 25.52 6.22 10.70
CA GLY A 168 24.15 5.91 11.12
C GLY A 168 23.48 4.79 10.32
N TRP A 169 24.22 4.03 9.51
CA TRP A 169 23.74 2.85 8.81
C TRP A 169 24.28 1.57 9.43
N VAL A 170 23.42 0.57 9.57
CA VAL A 170 23.77 -0.79 9.99
C VAL A 170 23.28 -1.77 8.93
N PHE A 171 24.10 -2.76 8.61
CA PHE A 171 23.81 -3.81 7.65
C PHE A 171 23.69 -5.15 8.38
N VAL A 172 22.59 -5.85 8.10
CA VAL A 172 22.35 -7.23 8.55
C VAL A 172 22.16 -8.11 7.32
N ASP A 173 23.01 -9.12 7.19
CA ASP A 173 22.97 -10.12 6.12
C ASP A 173 22.96 -11.50 6.76
N ALA A 174 21.80 -12.17 6.73
CA ALA A 174 21.61 -13.45 7.41
C ALA A 174 22.57 -14.55 6.89
N ASP A 175 22.94 -14.47 5.62
CA ASP A 175 23.74 -15.49 4.96
C ASP A 175 25.25 -15.22 5.14
N ASN A 176 25.66 -13.96 4.91
CA ASN A 176 27.08 -13.58 4.81
C ASN A 176 27.61 -12.78 6.00
N GLY A 177 26.76 -12.38 6.95
CA GLY A 177 27.16 -11.60 8.11
C GLY A 177 27.92 -12.40 9.17
N ASP A 178 28.51 -11.70 10.13
CA ASP A 178 29.22 -12.30 11.26
C ASP A 178 28.88 -11.53 12.54
N ASP A 179 28.31 -12.22 13.52
CA ASP A 179 27.96 -11.61 14.82
C ASP A 179 29.16 -11.52 15.77
N ASP A 180 30.20 -12.33 15.54
CA ASP A 180 31.41 -12.34 16.36
C ASP A 180 32.40 -11.24 15.92
N ASN A 181 32.58 -11.09 14.60
CA ASN A 181 33.59 -10.18 14.02
C ASN A 181 33.01 -9.07 13.12
N GLY A 182 31.73 -9.12 12.78
CA GLY A 182 31.09 -8.04 12.02
C GLY A 182 31.00 -6.75 12.84
N ASP A 183 31.03 -5.62 12.16
CA ASP A 183 30.88 -4.29 12.75
C ASP A 183 29.60 -3.57 12.31
N GLY A 184 28.76 -4.26 11.53
CA GLY A 184 27.52 -3.71 11.00
C GLY A 184 27.73 -2.80 9.79
N SER A 185 28.94 -2.66 9.27
CA SER A 185 29.20 -1.97 8.01
C SER A 185 28.79 -2.81 6.80
N VAL A 186 28.71 -2.17 5.63
CA VAL A 186 28.42 -2.88 4.36
C VAL A 186 29.43 -3.98 4.04
N SER A 187 30.69 -3.84 4.47
CA SER A 187 31.78 -4.80 4.23
C SER A 187 31.90 -5.90 5.29
N ALA A 188 31.32 -5.68 6.48
CA ALA A 188 31.33 -6.63 7.58
C ALA A 188 29.96 -6.58 8.31
N PRO A 189 28.87 -6.98 7.62
CA PRO A 189 27.53 -6.90 8.17
C PRO A 189 27.36 -7.84 9.38
N PHE A 190 26.41 -7.52 10.25
CA PHE A 190 25.96 -8.50 11.25
C PHE A 190 25.21 -9.65 10.59
N ARG A 191 25.20 -10.80 11.24
CA ARG A 191 24.39 -11.95 10.82
C ARG A 191 22.96 -11.81 11.31
N SER A 192 22.75 -11.29 12.52
CA SER A 192 21.44 -11.17 13.15
C SER A 192 21.14 -9.76 13.65
N ILE A 193 19.86 -9.47 13.87
CA ILE A 193 19.46 -8.21 14.52
C ILE A 193 19.76 -8.23 16.03
N GLN A 194 20.07 -9.39 16.62
CA GLN A 194 20.45 -9.50 18.03
C GLN A 194 21.67 -8.62 18.36
N ARG A 195 22.61 -8.45 17.42
CA ARG A 195 23.75 -7.54 17.59
C ARG A 195 23.36 -6.08 17.77
N ILE A 196 22.26 -5.67 17.14
CA ILE A 196 21.69 -4.33 17.32
C ILE A 196 21.11 -4.20 18.73
N HIS A 197 20.38 -5.22 19.20
CA HIS A 197 19.81 -5.24 20.55
C HIS A 197 20.90 -5.20 21.63
N ASP A 198 21.94 -6.03 21.49
CA ASP A 198 23.04 -6.12 22.44
C ASP A 198 23.86 -4.82 22.53
N GLY A 199 23.99 -4.08 21.43
CA GLY A 199 24.67 -2.78 21.42
C GLY A 199 23.83 -1.64 22.01
N GLY A 200 22.52 -1.82 22.13
CA GLY A 200 21.60 -0.87 22.75
C GLY A 200 21.79 0.55 22.23
N GLN A 201 22.18 1.46 23.11
CA GLN A 201 22.34 2.90 22.81
C GLN A 201 23.21 3.20 21.59
N ALA A 202 24.20 2.35 21.30
CA ALA A 202 25.10 2.54 20.15
C ALA A 202 24.34 2.62 18.82
N TYR A 203 23.17 1.98 18.72
CA TYR A 203 22.36 1.92 17.51
C TYR A 203 21.09 2.76 17.57
N THR A 204 20.96 3.62 18.59
CA THR A 204 19.87 4.62 18.62
C THR A 204 19.96 5.47 17.36
N ASP A 205 18.80 5.75 16.75
CA ASP A 205 18.68 6.59 15.55
C ASP A 205 19.43 6.06 14.32
N HIS A 206 19.90 4.81 14.32
CA HIS A 206 20.45 4.18 13.12
C HIS A 206 19.33 3.72 12.18
N ARG A 207 19.70 3.38 10.95
CA ARG A 207 18.83 2.70 9.99
C ARG A 207 19.44 1.40 9.55
N VAL A 208 18.58 0.44 9.30
CA VAL A 208 18.98 -0.94 9.06
C VAL A 208 18.69 -1.31 7.61
N TYR A 209 19.72 -1.75 6.90
CA TYR A 209 19.57 -2.50 5.67
C TYR A 209 19.58 -4.00 5.97
N LEU A 210 18.58 -4.71 5.45
CA LEU A 210 18.43 -6.16 5.61
C LEU A 210 18.77 -6.91 4.31
N SER A 211 19.31 -8.11 4.42
CA SER A 211 19.58 -9.04 3.31
C SER A 211 19.42 -10.49 3.78
N GLY A 212 18.91 -11.35 2.89
CA GLY A 212 18.57 -12.74 3.23
C GLY A 212 17.31 -12.84 4.09
N VAL A 213 17.09 -14.03 4.66
CA VAL A 213 15.98 -14.28 5.60
C VAL A 213 16.44 -13.98 7.02
N VAL A 214 16.09 -12.79 7.50
CA VAL A 214 16.49 -12.28 8.81
C VAL A 214 15.37 -12.55 9.83
N PRO A 215 15.64 -13.32 10.90
CA PRO A 215 14.71 -13.46 12.01
C PRO A 215 14.42 -12.10 12.66
N MET A 216 13.14 -11.81 12.89
CA MET A 216 12.68 -10.63 13.64
C MET A 216 12.87 -10.86 15.15
N ASP A 217 14.08 -11.21 15.58
CA ASP A 217 14.41 -11.47 16.98
C ASP A 217 13.87 -10.36 17.89
N GLY A 218 12.91 -10.73 18.75
CA GLY A 218 12.26 -9.81 19.66
C GLY A 218 13.23 -9.31 20.72
N ASN A 219 13.06 -8.05 21.13
CA ASN A 219 13.78 -7.47 22.27
C ASN A 219 12.86 -7.19 23.46
N HIS A 220 11.61 -7.63 23.39
CA HIS A 220 10.59 -7.46 24.42
C HIS A 220 9.87 -8.79 24.69
N PRO A 221 9.30 -9.02 25.90
CA PRO A 221 8.50 -10.19 26.19
C PRO A 221 7.45 -10.52 25.11
N GLY A 222 7.27 -11.82 24.83
CA GLY A 222 6.36 -12.32 23.81
C GLY A 222 6.92 -12.26 22.38
N GLY A 223 8.24 -12.11 22.23
CA GLY A 223 8.91 -12.04 20.93
C GLY A 223 8.73 -10.70 20.18
N ASP A 224 8.19 -9.67 20.85
CA ASP A 224 7.93 -8.38 20.21
C ASP A 224 9.24 -7.64 19.87
N LEU A 225 9.30 -7.05 18.68
CA LEU A 225 10.30 -6.04 18.31
C LEU A 225 9.78 -4.66 18.72
N ALA A 226 10.20 -4.19 19.88
CA ALA A 226 9.81 -2.90 20.43
C ALA A 226 10.59 -1.75 19.79
N ILE A 227 9.88 -0.83 19.13
CA ILE A 227 10.44 0.38 18.55
C ILE A 227 10.19 1.56 19.48
N ASN A 228 11.29 2.09 20.04
CA ASN A 228 11.34 3.30 20.86
C ASN A 228 10.29 3.31 21.99
N ARG A 229 10.11 2.18 22.68
CA ARG A 229 9.30 2.11 23.90
C ARG A 229 10.09 2.66 25.08
N SER A 230 9.41 3.13 26.12
CA SER A 230 10.09 3.69 27.30
C SER A 230 11.04 2.72 28.00
N ASP A 231 10.75 1.41 27.91
CA ASP A 231 11.54 0.29 28.40
C ASP A 231 12.61 -0.20 27.39
N TYR A 232 12.50 0.17 26.11
CA TYR A 232 13.42 -0.20 25.01
C TYR A 232 13.57 0.94 23.99
N ARG A 233 14.35 1.97 24.36
CA ARG A 233 14.46 3.25 23.62
C ARG A 233 15.44 3.27 22.46
N HIS A 234 16.15 2.17 22.21
CA HIS A 234 17.37 2.20 21.39
C HIS A 234 17.26 1.43 20.07
N THR A 235 16.12 0.79 19.83
CA THR A 235 15.86 0.06 18.59
C THR A 235 15.68 1.04 17.42
N PRO A 236 16.42 0.88 16.31
CA PRO A 236 16.20 1.62 15.07
C PRO A 236 14.74 1.65 14.64
N ALA A 237 14.25 2.79 14.13
CA ALA A 237 12.90 2.93 13.61
C ALA A 237 12.80 2.72 12.09
N VAL A 238 13.94 2.58 11.41
CA VAL A 238 14.02 2.43 9.95
C VAL A 238 14.58 1.06 9.59
N TRP A 239 13.80 0.28 8.86
CA TRP A 239 14.11 -1.07 8.43
C TRP A 239 13.81 -1.20 6.94
N VAL A 240 14.85 -1.39 6.13
CA VAL A 240 14.71 -1.38 4.67
C VAL A 240 15.43 -2.60 4.08
N GLY A 241 14.80 -3.29 3.14
CA GLY A 241 15.51 -4.32 2.39
C GLY A 241 16.57 -3.70 1.48
N ARG A 242 17.75 -4.30 1.45
CA ARG A 242 18.83 -3.84 0.58
C ARG A 242 18.38 -3.97 -0.88
N PRO A 243 18.45 -2.89 -1.69
CA PRO A 243 18.07 -2.95 -3.10
C PRO A 243 18.77 -4.07 -3.86
N GLY A 244 18.03 -4.78 -4.71
CA GLY A 244 18.51 -5.95 -5.46
C GLY A 244 18.65 -7.24 -4.63
N GLY A 245 18.43 -7.18 -3.31
CA GLY A 245 18.41 -8.34 -2.42
C GLY A 245 17.03 -8.99 -2.31
N ASN A 246 16.98 -10.13 -1.62
CA ASN A 246 15.77 -10.89 -1.27
C ASN A 246 15.43 -10.74 0.22
N ALA A 247 15.52 -9.51 0.75
CA ALA A 247 15.38 -9.26 2.18
C ALA A 247 14.01 -9.70 2.70
N VAL A 248 14.04 -10.54 3.74
CA VAL A 248 12.86 -10.95 4.48
C VAL A 248 13.08 -10.66 5.95
N LEU A 249 12.12 -9.99 6.59
CA LEU A 249 12.02 -9.91 8.04
C LEU A 249 10.97 -10.90 8.54
N GLU A 250 11.40 -11.98 9.18
CA GLU A 250 10.56 -13.13 9.51
C GLU A 250 10.30 -13.26 11.01
N ALA A 251 9.04 -13.15 11.43
CA ALA A 251 8.65 -13.28 12.83
C ALA A 251 8.41 -14.76 13.19
N TYR A 252 9.14 -15.27 14.19
CA TYR A 252 8.90 -16.59 14.77
C TYR A 252 7.89 -16.52 15.93
N GLU A 253 7.85 -15.38 16.61
CA GLU A 253 6.94 -15.02 17.68
C GLU A 253 6.73 -13.49 17.62
N GLY A 254 5.69 -12.99 18.29
CA GLY A 254 5.50 -11.55 18.51
C GLY A 254 5.18 -10.73 17.28
N ARG A 255 5.42 -9.42 17.39
CA ARG A 255 5.13 -8.39 16.39
C ARG A 255 6.07 -7.19 16.49
N ILE A 256 6.06 -6.33 15.47
CA ILE A 256 6.65 -4.99 15.60
C ILE A 256 5.71 -4.11 16.43
N SER A 257 6.21 -3.55 17.53
CA SER A 257 5.44 -2.73 18.47
C SER A 257 5.93 -1.29 18.47
N LEU A 258 5.10 -0.37 17.93
CA LEU A 258 5.44 1.03 17.71
C LEU A 258 4.78 1.92 18.77
N THR A 259 5.57 2.78 19.41
CA THR A 259 5.05 3.78 20.38
C THR A 259 5.58 5.20 20.14
N ALA A 260 6.33 5.40 19.06
CA ALA A 260 6.98 6.66 18.73
C ALA A 260 6.86 6.96 17.23
N PRO A 261 6.95 8.23 16.82
CA PRO A 261 6.79 8.61 15.43
C PRO A 261 8.00 8.23 14.55
N ASP A 262 7.89 8.49 13.24
CA ASP A 262 8.96 8.37 12.25
C ASP A 262 9.44 6.93 11.97
N PHE A 263 8.54 5.95 12.12
CA PHE A 263 8.78 4.57 11.70
C PHE A 263 8.74 4.43 10.18
N TYR A 264 9.71 3.68 9.62
CA TYR A 264 9.81 3.42 8.20
C TYR A 264 10.13 1.94 7.93
N LEU A 265 9.27 1.27 7.16
CA LEU A 265 9.47 -0.10 6.68
C LEU A 265 9.36 -0.12 5.16
N ALA A 266 10.37 -0.62 4.46
CA ALA A 266 10.30 -0.67 3.00
C ALA A 266 11.13 -1.78 2.34
N ASN A 267 10.78 -2.06 1.08
CA ASN A 267 11.58 -2.83 0.13
C ASN A 267 11.94 -4.24 0.60
N LEU A 268 11.05 -4.89 1.34
CA LEU A 268 11.26 -6.22 1.92
C LEU A 268 9.99 -7.05 1.94
N GLU A 269 10.15 -8.35 2.18
CA GLU A 269 9.04 -9.20 2.60
C GLU A 269 8.97 -9.20 4.14
N HIS A 270 7.79 -8.93 4.71
CA HIS A 270 7.54 -9.15 6.13
C HIS A 270 6.52 -10.27 6.29
N ARG A 271 6.88 -11.30 7.06
CA ARG A 271 6.08 -12.52 7.17
C ARG A 271 6.21 -13.20 8.52
N HIS A 272 5.28 -14.08 8.84
CA HIS A 272 5.49 -15.03 9.92
C HIS A 272 6.28 -16.24 9.41
N HIS A 273 7.05 -16.84 10.31
CA HIS A 273 7.65 -18.15 10.11
C HIS A 273 6.56 -19.22 9.97
N ILE A 274 6.86 -20.32 9.26
CA ILE A 274 5.87 -21.40 9.04
C ILE A 274 5.40 -22.06 10.34
N ASP A 275 6.27 -22.06 11.35
CA ASP A 275 5.99 -22.58 12.69
C ASP A 275 5.63 -21.46 13.68
N PHE A 276 5.19 -20.29 13.20
CA PHE A 276 4.77 -19.21 14.09
C PHE A 276 3.60 -19.68 14.97
N VAL A 277 3.82 -19.60 16.28
CA VAL A 277 2.84 -19.92 17.31
C VAL A 277 2.46 -18.65 18.05
N GLN A 278 1.16 -18.44 18.21
CA GLN A 278 0.65 -17.42 19.12
C GLN A 278 0.22 -18.08 20.44
N ASP A 279 0.96 -17.87 21.52
CA ASP A 279 0.74 -18.58 22.80
C ASP A 279 0.13 -17.72 23.93
N HIS A 280 -0.53 -16.61 23.59
CA HIS A 280 -1.01 -15.64 24.61
C HIS A 280 -2.50 -15.27 24.53
N GLY A 281 -3.30 -15.93 23.68
CA GLY A 281 -4.77 -15.72 23.61
C GLY A 281 -5.21 -14.27 23.33
N ASN A 282 -4.39 -13.50 22.60
CA ASN A 282 -4.61 -12.08 22.30
C ASN A 282 -4.66 -11.84 20.77
N TYR A 283 -4.99 -10.64 20.31
CA TYR A 283 -5.06 -10.31 18.87
C TYR A 283 -3.70 -10.54 18.19
N ILE A 284 -3.70 -11.13 16.99
CA ILE A 284 -2.47 -11.29 16.19
C ILE A 284 -2.27 -10.05 15.34
N HIS A 285 -1.11 -9.43 15.48
CA HIS A 285 -0.66 -8.44 14.51
C HIS A 285 0.76 -8.74 14.05
N MET A 286 1.10 -8.38 12.82
CA MET A 286 2.51 -8.25 12.42
C MET A 286 3.09 -6.94 12.95
N ILE A 287 2.27 -5.89 12.96
CA ILE A 287 2.64 -4.56 13.41
C ILE A 287 1.52 -3.96 14.24
N THR A 288 1.83 -3.43 15.42
CA THR A 288 0.90 -2.66 16.25
C THR A 288 1.45 -1.26 16.52
N ALA A 289 0.70 -0.24 16.16
CA ALA A 289 1.00 1.15 16.46
C ALA A 289 0.09 1.66 17.57
N TRP A 290 0.68 2.02 18.71
CA TRP A 290 0.00 2.52 19.91
C TRP A 290 -0.02 4.04 19.95
N GLY A 291 -0.93 4.63 20.73
CA GLY A 291 -0.97 6.07 21.03
C GLY A 291 -0.87 6.99 19.80
N ASN A 292 -0.29 8.18 19.97
CA ASN A 292 -0.05 9.13 18.88
C ASN A 292 1.26 8.84 18.13
N THR A 293 1.38 7.63 17.56
CA THR A 293 2.54 7.24 16.73
C THR A 293 2.42 7.82 15.32
N ALA A 294 2.71 9.12 15.17
CA ALA A 294 2.60 9.84 13.89
C ALA A 294 3.73 9.50 12.88
N ARG A 295 3.58 9.89 11.61
CA ARG A 295 4.64 9.77 10.57
C ARG A 295 5.14 8.33 10.40
N VAL A 296 4.21 7.40 10.24
CA VAL A 296 4.49 5.98 9.98
C VAL A 296 4.42 5.75 8.47
N THR A 297 5.46 5.19 7.88
CA THR A 297 5.49 4.89 6.45
C THR A 297 5.83 3.41 6.21
N MET A 298 4.96 2.74 5.46
CA MET A 298 5.17 1.39 4.96
C MET A 298 5.04 1.42 3.45
N HIS A 299 6.16 1.15 2.77
CA HIS A 299 6.29 1.37 1.34
C HIS A 299 6.94 0.17 0.65
N ASP A 300 6.29 -0.36 -0.40
CA ASP A 300 6.82 -1.48 -1.19
C ASP A 300 7.20 -2.70 -0.31
N VAL A 301 6.34 -2.99 0.68
CA VAL A 301 6.46 -4.18 1.52
C VAL A 301 5.56 -5.28 0.98
N ASN A 302 6.10 -6.49 0.83
CA ASN A 302 5.30 -7.68 0.62
C ASN A 302 4.94 -8.30 1.98
N PHE A 303 3.69 -8.16 2.40
CA PHE A 303 3.16 -8.84 3.57
C PHE A 303 2.65 -10.23 3.17
N SER A 304 3.32 -11.27 3.65
CA SER A 304 3.00 -12.65 3.30
C SER A 304 2.91 -13.53 4.55
N ARG A 305 2.28 -14.71 4.42
CA ARG A 305 2.16 -15.71 5.48
C ARG A 305 1.72 -15.11 6.82
N PHE A 306 0.69 -14.27 6.79
CA PHE A 306 0.05 -13.85 8.03
C PHE A 306 -0.84 -14.97 8.55
N HIS A 307 -0.45 -15.56 9.68
CA HIS A 307 -1.15 -16.67 10.31
C HIS A 307 -2.39 -16.17 11.09
N GLY A 308 -3.33 -15.51 10.40
CA GLY A 308 -4.55 -14.93 10.98
C GLY A 308 -5.59 -15.94 11.51
N HIS A 309 -5.22 -17.21 11.66
CA HIS A 309 -6.09 -18.32 12.07
C HIS A 309 -5.37 -19.29 13.04
N PRO A 310 -4.84 -18.83 14.17
CA PRO A 310 -4.25 -19.73 15.15
C PRO A 310 -5.39 -20.53 15.79
N VAL A 311 -5.07 -21.75 16.20
CA VAL A 311 -6.03 -22.71 16.77
C VAL A 311 -6.73 -22.20 18.06
N ASN A 312 -6.26 -21.07 18.62
CA ASN A 312 -6.64 -20.54 19.93
C ASN A 312 -7.05 -19.04 19.95
N ALA A 313 -7.34 -18.38 18.81
CA ALA A 313 -7.71 -16.96 18.81
C ALA A 313 -8.91 -16.61 17.89
N ASP A 314 -10.10 -16.56 18.49
CA ASP A 314 -11.33 -15.99 17.91
C ASP A 314 -11.33 -14.45 18.07
N LEU A 315 -10.46 -13.72 17.34
CA LEU A 315 -10.17 -12.33 17.70
C LEU A 315 -10.15 -11.34 16.50
N GLY A 316 -11.23 -10.57 16.35
CA GLY A 316 -11.63 -9.77 15.17
C GLY A 316 -10.92 -8.45 14.98
N ASN A 317 -9.89 -8.18 15.79
CA ASN A 317 -8.93 -7.10 15.53
C ASN A 317 -7.59 -7.61 14.99
N SER A 318 -7.43 -8.94 14.83
CA SER A 318 -6.21 -9.49 14.26
C SER A 318 -6.02 -9.00 12.82
N SER A 319 -4.88 -8.40 12.54
CA SER A 319 -4.59 -7.71 11.29
C SER A 319 -3.09 -7.59 11.10
N VAL A 320 -2.61 -7.55 9.87
CA VAL A 320 -1.19 -7.31 9.59
C VAL A 320 -0.75 -6.00 10.26
N ILE A 321 -1.52 -4.92 10.10
CA ILE A 321 -1.24 -3.62 10.73
C ILE A 321 -2.43 -3.16 11.57
N MET A 322 -2.23 -3.09 12.88
CA MET A 322 -3.21 -2.52 13.80
C MET A 322 -2.78 -1.13 14.28
N PHE A 323 -3.56 -0.11 13.93
CA PHE A 323 -3.46 1.21 14.55
C PHE A 323 -4.47 1.27 15.70
N THR A 324 -3.98 1.08 16.92
CA THR A 324 -4.82 0.98 18.12
C THR A 324 -5.02 2.34 18.80
N ASP A 325 -5.73 2.30 19.92
CA ASP A 325 -6.09 3.40 20.83
C ASP A 325 -7.00 4.46 20.21
N GLN A 326 -7.91 4.99 21.02
CA GLN A 326 -8.88 6.02 20.60
C GLN A 326 -8.62 7.38 21.26
N GLY A 327 -7.49 7.52 21.99
CA GLY A 327 -7.26 8.67 22.87
C GLY A 327 -6.65 9.92 22.21
N SER A 328 -6.00 9.78 21.05
CA SER A 328 -5.38 10.93 20.36
C SER A 328 -5.21 10.67 18.86
N PRO A 329 -5.33 11.70 18.01
CA PRO A 329 -5.04 11.61 16.58
C PRO A 329 -3.62 11.13 16.31
N ARG A 330 -3.46 10.38 15.23
CA ARG A 330 -2.21 9.89 14.67
C ARG A 330 -2.07 10.45 13.26
N ASN A 331 -1.18 11.42 13.10
CA ASN A 331 -1.06 12.17 11.85
C ASN A 331 -0.08 11.51 10.87
N HIS A 332 -0.37 11.67 9.57
CA HIS A 332 0.58 11.43 8.48
C HIS A 332 1.06 9.98 8.38
N VAL A 333 0.12 9.04 8.35
CA VAL A 333 0.41 7.63 8.04
C VAL A 333 0.33 7.40 6.53
N ALA A 334 1.34 6.74 5.97
CA ALA A 334 1.41 6.34 4.58
C ALA A 334 1.55 4.81 4.48
N ILE A 335 0.54 4.16 3.88
CA ILE A 335 0.56 2.72 3.54
C ILE A 335 0.46 2.64 2.03
N VAL A 336 1.60 2.59 1.36
CA VAL A 336 1.70 2.84 -0.08
C VAL A 336 2.44 1.75 -0.83
N ASN A 337 1.96 1.34 -2.00
CA ASN A 337 2.61 0.36 -2.88
C ASN A 337 2.85 -1.03 -2.26
N ASN A 338 2.14 -1.41 -1.19
CA ASN A 338 2.37 -2.70 -0.55
C ASN A 338 1.66 -3.84 -1.28
N THR A 339 2.21 -5.05 -1.16
CA THR A 339 1.61 -6.27 -1.71
C THR A 339 1.16 -7.18 -0.58
N LEU A 340 -0.05 -7.73 -0.69
CA LEU A 340 -0.53 -8.87 0.09
C LEU A 340 -0.43 -10.12 -0.77
N SER A 341 0.25 -11.15 -0.28
CA SER A 341 0.41 -12.41 -1.01
C SER A 341 0.37 -13.63 -0.10
N GLY A 342 0.05 -14.79 -0.68
CA GLY A 342 -0.05 -16.05 0.06
C GLY A 342 -1.09 -15.99 1.18
N ASP A 343 -0.87 -16.73 2.26
CA ASP A 343 -1.76 -16.70 3.43
C ASP A 343 -1.79 -15.31 4.05
N ASN A 344 -2.99 -14.76 4.20
CA ASN A 344 -3.20 -13.41 4.68
C ASN A 344 -4.50 -13.27 5.47
N GLY A 345 -4.76 -12.06 5.98
CA GLY A 345 -5.96 -11.75 6.74
C GLY A 345 -6.39 -10.30 6.53
N ILE A 346 -6.85 -9.64 7.60
CA ILE A 346 -7.09 -8.19 7.58
C ILE A 346 -5.73 -7.50 7.35
N PHE A 347 -5.62 -6.64 6.34
CA PHE A 347 -4.38 -5.91 6.12
C PHE A 347 -4.24 -4.76 7.11
N THR A 348 -5.29 -3.95 7.30
CA THR A 348 -5.25 -2.95 8.38
C THR A 348 -6.59 -2.68 9.04
N SER A 349 -6.54 -2.50 10.36
CA SER A 349 -7.63 -1.96 11.18
C SER A 349 -7.13 -0.70 11.88
N THR A 350 -7.92 0.38 11.81
CA THR A 350 -7.41 1.70 12.20
C THR A 350 -8.33 2.47 13.15
N TYR A 351 -7.73 3.10 14.17
CA TYR A 351 -8.34 4.16 14.97
C TYR A 351 -7.51 5.44 14.84
N GLN A 352 -8.19 6.60 14.85
CA GLN A 352 -7.56 7.91 15.00
C GLN A 352 -6.50 8.27 13.92
N LEU A 353 -6.54 7.72 12.71
CA LEU A 353 -5.68 8.21 11.63
C LEU A 353 -6.17 9.54 11.09
N HIS A 354 -5.25 10.49 10.98
CA HIS A 354 -5.50 11.85 10.51
C HIS A 354 -4.52 12.19 9.38
N HIS A 355 -4.98 12.88 8.34
CA HIS A 355 -4.14 13.31 7.20
C HIS A 355 -3.27 12.16 6.66
N SER A 356 -3.91 11.05 6.29
CA SER A 356 -3.24 9.77 6.00
C SER A 356 -3.65 9.22 4.63
N VAL A 357 -2.80 8.35 4.06
CA VAL A 357 -3.00 7.78 2.72
C VAL A 357 -2.81 6.27 2.75
N ILE A 358 -3.77 5.57 2.15
CA ILE A 358 -3.71 4.15 1.84
C ILE A 358 -3.84 4.02 0.32
N GLU A 359 -2.71 3.93 -0.37
CA GLU A 359 -2.65 4.08 -1.82
C GLU A 359 -1.90 2.96 -2.53
N ASN A 360 -2.44 2.53 -3.67
CA ASN A 360 -1.76 1.61 -4.60
C ASN A 360 -1.30 0.29 -3.94
N ASN A 361 -1.99 -0.14 -2.89
CA ASN A 361 -1.76 -1.46 -2.32
C ASN A 361 -2.50 -2.50 -3.18
N ARG A 362 -1.92 -3.69 -3.30
CA ARG A 362 -2.48 -4.78 -4.11
C ARG A 362 -2.52 -6.09 -3.35
N ALA A 363 -3.50 -6.92 -3.70
CA ALA A 363 -3.53 -8.32 -3.28
C ALA A 363 -3.39 -9.21 -4.52
N VAL A 364 -2.38 -10.07 -4.50
CA VAL A 364 -2.01 -10.94 -5.62
C VAL A 364 -1.89 -12.37 -5.12
N ASN A 365 -2.79 -13.24 -5.57
CA ASN A 365 -2.90 -14.62 -5.11
C ASN A 365 -2.87 -14.71 -3.57
N ALA A 366 -3.52 -13.75 -2.92
CA ALA A 366 -3.65 -13.73 -1.47
C ALA A 366 -4.82 -14.63 -1.06
N ARG A 367 -4.61 -15.42 -0.02
CA ARG A 367 -5.62 -16.24 0.62
C ARG A 367 -6.02 -15.58 1.93
N PHE A 368 -7.14 -14.88 1.92
CA PHE A 368 -7.66 -14.19 3.09
C PHE A 368 -8.38 -15.19 4.00
N VAL A 369 -7.75 -15.53 5.12
CA VAL A 369 -8.27 -16.44 6.14
C VAL A 369 -8.43 -15.66 7.44
N THR A 370 -9.63 -15.70 8.03
CA THR A 370 -9.91 -15.12 9.35
C THR A 370 -10.72 -16.12 10.15
N ALA A 371 -10.47 -16.24 11.46
CA ALA A 371 -11.25 -17.08 12.36
C ALA A 371 -12.47 -16.35 12.96
N ASP A 372 -12.53 -15.01 12.87
CA ASP A 372 -13.53 -14.20 13.58
C ASP A 372 -14.71 -13.74 12.69
N PRO A 373 -15.97 -14.02 13.09
CA PRO A 373 -17.18 -13.58 12.39
C PRO A 373 -17.49 -12.07 12.49
N SER A 374 -16.77 -11.31 13.31
CA SER A 374 -16.86 -9.85 13.53
C SER A 374 -15.85 -9.04 12.71
N THR A 375 -15.09 -9.71 11.84
CA THR A 375 -14.28 -9.05 10.82
C THR A 375 -15.19 -8.33 9.82
N TRP A 376 -14.83 -7.13 9.36
CA TRP A 376 -15.69 -6.36 8.45
C TRP A 376 -15.06 -6.06 7.10
N ALA A 377 -13.74 -5.85 7.03
CA ALA A 377 -13.05 -5.70 5.76
C ALA A 377 -11.55 -5.99 5.87
N ILE A 378 -10.87 -6.20 4.73
CA ILE A 378 -9.40 -6.25 4.67
C ILE A 378 -8.80 -4.91 5.12
N PHE A 379 -9.41 -3.81 4.68
CA PHE A 379 -9.16 -2.47 5.17
C PHE A 379 -10.35 -1.99 5.95
N TRP A 380 -10.16 -1.85 7.26
CA TRP A 380 -11.23 -1.44 8.15
C TRP A 380 -10.88 -0.18 8.93
N ILE A 381 -11.41 0.94 8.45
CA ILE A 381 -11.21 2.25 9.07
C ILE A 381 -12.27 2.45 10.16
N LYS A 382 -11.89 2.35 11.43
CA LYS A 382 -12.82 2.44 12.55
C LYS A 382 -13.00 3.90 13.01
N ARG A 383 -13.23 4.09 14.30
CA ARG A 383 -13.70 5.34 14.88
C ARG A 383 -12.65 6.45 14.84
N PHE A 384 -13.13 7.69 14.67
CA PHE A 384 -12.37 8.93 14.81
C PHE A 384 -11.23 9.11 13.79
N ASN A 385 -11.26 8.36 12.71
CA ASN A 385 -10.38 8.57 11.56
C ASN A 385 -10.92 9.75 10.73
N GLU A 386 -10.04 10.65 10.29
CA GLU A 386 -10.40 11.86 9.55
C GLU A 386 -9.35 12.27 8.51
N PHE A 387 -9.75 12.88 7.39
CA PHE A 387 -8.84 13.33 6.32
C PHE A 387 -7.99 12.19 5.76
N ILE A 388 -8.63 11.20 5.16
CA ILE A 388 -7.97 9.99 4.63
C ILE A 388 -8.28 9.79 3.15
N SER A 389 -7.23 9.54 2.36
CA SER A 389 -7.36 9.08 0.97
C SER A 389 -7.10 7.58 0.87
N VAL A 390 -8.13 6.81 0.52
CA VAL A 390 -8.02 5.38 0.19
C VAL A 390 -8.17 5.24 -1.32
N ARG A 391 -7.05 5.19 -2.05
CA ARG A 391 -7.12 5.30 -3.50
C ARG A 391 -6.22 4.39 -4.29
N GLY A 392 -6.68 4.03 -5.49
CA GLY A 392 -5.90 3.22 -6.43
C GLY A 392 -5.61 1.79 -5.96
N ASN A 393 -6.20 1.29 -4.87
CA ASN A 393 -5.90 -0.06 -4.40
C ASN A 393 -6.49 -1.11 -5.37
N GLU A 394 -5.78 -2.23 -5.56
CA GLU A 394 -6.13 -3.28 -6.52
C GLU A 394 -6.29 -4.66 -5.86
N PHE A 395 -7.53 -5.12 -5.73
CA PHE A 395 -7.88 -6.43 -5.14
C PHE A 395 -8.65 -7.27 -6.15
N ARG A 396 -7.96 -7.74 -7.20
CA ARG A 396 -8.59 -8.48 -8.31
C ARG A 396 -7.88 -9.76 -8.75
N ASP A 397 -6.61 -9.94 -8.41
CA ASP A 397 -5.75 -10.95 -9.04
C ASP A 397 -5.69 -12.24 -8.24
N GLY A 398 -6.48 -13.23 -8.62
CA GLY A 398 -6.36 -14.61 -8.12
C GLY A 398 -6.57 -14.79 -6.61
N ASN A 399 -7.21 -13.81 -5.95
CA ASN A 399 -7.37 -13.82 -4.50
C ASN A 399 -8.45 -14.82 -4.06
N GLU A 400 -8.12 -15.59 -3.03
CA GLU A 400 -9.01 -16.54 -2.37
C GLU A 400 -9.59 -15.90 -1.11
N TRP A 401 -10.88 -16.13 -0.90
CA TRP A 401 -11.64 -15.59 0.23
C TRP A 401 -12.10 -16.78 1.06
N GLY A 402 -11.32 -17.12 2.08
CA GLY A 402 -11.53 -18.29 2.93
C GLY A 402 -12.82 -18.21 3.74
N SER A 403 -13.36 -19.39 4.08
CA SER A 403 -14.45 -19.63 5.04
C SER A 403 -13.89 -20.42 6.24
N PRO A 404 -14.37 -20.25 7.49
CA PRO A 404 -15.54 -19.49 7.93
C PRO A 404 -15.12 -18.22 8.70
N GLY A 405 -14.98 -17.12 8.00
CA GLY A 405 -14.70 -15.84 8.64
C GLY A 405 -15.29 -14.74 7.79
N ASN A 406 -16.26 -14.02 8.34
CA ASN A 406 -17.10 -13.04 7.64
C ASN A 406 -16.28 -11.83 7.16
N LEU A 407 -15.37 -11.97 6.21
CA LEU A 407 -14.85 -10.79 5.50
C LEU A 407 -16.00 -10.17 4.72
N SER A 408 -16.65 -9.17 5.31
CA SER A 408 -17.81 -8.53 4.70
C SER A 408 -17.42 -7.77 3.44
N ALA A 409 -16.23 -7.17 3.39
CA ALA A 409 -15.75 -6.47 2.21
C ALA A 409 -14.22 -6.45 2.06
N ALA A 410 -13.71 -5.92 0.94
CA ALA A 410 -12.29 -5.60 0.85
C ALA A 410 -11.97 -4.26 1.53
N LEU A 411 -12.79 -3.25 1.26
CA LEU A 411 -12.65 -1.91 1.83
C LEU A 411 -13.83 -1.62 2.75
N GLY A 412 -13.59 -0.90 3.84
CA GLY A 412 -14.69 -0.41 4.63
C GLY A 412 -14.32 0.52 5.76
N MET A 413 -15.37 1.09 6.35
CA MET A 413 -15.23 2.02 7.47
C MET A 413 -16.41 2.00 8.44
N ASP A 414 -16.16 2.46 9.66
CA ASP A 414 -17.12 2.64 10.75
C ASP A 414 -16.81 3.93 11.53
N ALA A 415 -17.77 4.85 11.64
CA ALA A 415 -17.63 6.11 12.37
C ALA A 415 -16.32 6.87 12.09
N ALA A 416 -16.05 7.09 10.80
CA ALA A 416 -14.94 7.89 10.28
C ALA A 416 -15.50 8.93 9.30
N ARG A 417 -14.81 10.03 9.03
CA ARG A 417 -15.36 11.14 8.23
C ARG A 417 -14.29 11.91 7.47
N ASN A 418 -14.64 12.74 6.49
CA ASN A 418 -13.66 13.35 5.60
C ASN A 418 -12.73 12.30 4.98
N ILE A 419 -13.33 11.27 4.40
CA ILE A 419 -12.61 10.15 3.78
C ILE A 419 -13.07 9.99 2.34
N GLU A 420 -12.11 9.75 1.46
CA GLU A 420 -12.38 9.35 0.09
C GLU A 420 -11.96 7.90 -0.19
N PHE A 421 -12.83 7.15 -0.84
CA PHE A 421 -12.49 5.91 -1.54
C PHE A 421 -12.50 6.22 -3.03
N ALA A 422 -11.33 6.25 -3.65
CA ALA A 422 -11.20 6.74 -5.02
C ALA A 422 -10.39 5.81 -5.93
N TYR A 423 -10.83 5.61 -7.18
CA TYR A 423 -10.04 4.85 -8.18
C TYR A 423 -9.62 3.43 -7.75
N ASN A 424 -10.32 2.82 -6.79
CA ASN A 424 -10.00 1.45 -6.36
C ASN A 424 -10.62 0.44 -7.34
N THR A 425 -9.88 -0.66 -7.58
CA THR A 425 -10.37 -1.79 -8.37
C THR A 425 -10.52 -3.01 -7.47
N VAL A 426 -11.75 -3.42 -7.22
CA VAL A 426 -12.05 -4.45 -6.20
C VAL A 426 -12.95 -5.53 -6.78
N HIS A 427 -12.48 -6.77 -6.70
CA HIS A 427 -13.22 -7.97 -7.06
C HIS A 427 -13.24 -8.92 -5.86
N THR A 428 -14.37 -8.93 -5.18
CA THR A 428 -14.65 -9.82 -4.05
C THR A 428 -15.83 -10.73 -4.41
N PRO A 429 -15.71 -12.06 -4.38
CA PRO A 429 -16.87 -12.93 -4.60
C PRO A 429 -17.94 -12.63 -3.55
N TYR A 430 -19.17 -12.34 -4.01
CA TYR A 430 -20.30 -12.15 -3.10
C TYR A 430 -20.94 -13.49 -2.77
N ASP A 431 -21.03 -13.77 -1.48
CA ASP A 431 -21.79 -14.89 -0.94
C ASP A 431 -22.43 -14.50 0.39
N PHE A 432 -23.73 -14.27 0.37
CA PHE A 432 -24.47 -13.87 1.57
C PHE A 432 -24.56 -15.01 2.59
N ALA A 433 -24.56 -16.27 2.15
CA ALA A 433 -24.66 -17.42 3.05
C ALA A 433 -23.41 -17.50 3.95
N ASP A 434 -22.27 -17.06 3.43
CA ASP A 434 -20.99 -16.98 4.14
C ASP A 434 -20.71 -15.59 4.75
N GLY A 435 -21.72 -14.71 4.87
CA GLY A 435 -21.56 -13.39 5.46
C GLY A 435 -20.64 -12.43 4.67
N ARG A 436 -20.49 -12.64 3.35
CA ARG A 436 -19.74 -11.74 2.46
C ARG A 436 -20.68 -10.72 1.84
N HIS A 437 -20.41 -9.44 2.08
CA HIS A 437 -21.31 -8.34 1.75
C HIS A 437 -20.91 -7.52 0.51
N GLY A 438 -19.69 -7.67 -0.02
CA GLY A 438 -19.29 -7.13 -1.33
C GLY A 438 -17.92 -6.46 -1.36
N ALA A 439 -17.72 -5.48 -2.23
CA ALA A 439 -16.44 -4.83 -2.46
C ALA A 439 -16.11 -3.75 -1.42
N ILE A 440 -17.12 -2.95 -1.07
CA ILE A 440 -17.02 -1.89 -0.06
C ILE A 440 -18.15 -2.05 0.95
N LYS A 441 -17.82 -1.92 2.24
CA LYS A 441 -18.78 -1.83 3.34
C LYS A 441 -18.68 -0.50 4.06
N LEU A 442 -19.77 0.26 4.10
CA LEU A 442 -19.88 1.44 4.94
C LEU A 442 -20.78 1.18 6.14
N PHE A 443 -20.24 1.54 7.29
CA PHE A 443 -20.88 1.51 8.60
C PHE A 443 -21.20 0.11 9.09
N THR A 444 -21.34 0.01 10.40
CA THR A 444 -21.91 -1.17 11.05
C THR A 444 -23.38 -0.90 11.40
N ASN A 445 -24.16 -1.96 11.55
CA ASN A 445 -25.55 -1.88 12.00
C ASN A 445 -25.69 -1.49 13.50
N SER A 446 -24.85 -0.59 14.04
CA SER A 446 -24.82 -0.17 15.45
C SER A 446 -24.85 1.35 15.60
N SER A 447 -25.75 1.92 16.42
CA SER A 447 -25.83 3.37 16.59
C SER A 447 -24.68 3.93 17.44
N GLN A 448 -24.12 5.06 17.01
CA GLN A 448 -23.02 5.76 17.67
C GLN A 448 -23.47 7.15 18.12
N ALA A 449 -24.22 7.23 19.22
CA ALA A 449 -24.77 8.50 19.72
C ALA A 449 -23.70 9.54 20.12
N SER A 450 -22.47 9.11 20.39
CA SER A 450 -21.33 9.97 20.76
C SER A 450 -20.50 10.45 19.57
N TYR A 451 -20.83 10.04 18.34
CA TYR A 451 -20.09 10.44 17.14
C TYR A 451 -20.90 11.46 16.33
N THR A 452 -20.40 12.69 16.22
CA THR A 452 -21.13 13.78 15.57
C THR A 452 -20.74 13.94 14.11
N TRP A 453 -21.75 13.93 13.26
CA TRP A 453 -21.68 14.20 11.82
C TRP A 453 -22.20 15.61 11.54
N THR A 454 -21.53 16.31 10.64
CA THR A 454 -21.95 17.60 10.09
C THR A 454 -21.80 17.58 8.57
N PRO A 455 -22.44 18.51 7.82
CA PRO A 455 -22.29 18.58 6.36
C PRO A 455 -20.83 18.76 5.90
N GLU A 456 -19.95 19.25 6.79
CA GLU A 456 -18.50 19.43 6.58
C GLU A 456 -17.68 18.17 6.89
N THR A 457 -18.35 17.04 7.13
CA THR A 457 -17.71 15.75 7.44
C THR A 457 -18.17 14.60 6.53
N PRO A 458 -18.18 14.79 5.20
CA PRO A 458 -18.69 13.80 4.26
C PRO A 458 -17.77 12.58 4.09
N VAL A 459 -18.32 11.57 3.42
CA VAL A 459 -17.58 10.43 2.87
C VAL A 459 -17.78 10.44 1.36
N TRP A 460 -16.70 10.40 0.60
CA TRP A 460 -16.75 10.38 -0.85
C TRP A 460 -16.33 9.03 -1.39
N LEU A 461 -17.07 8.53 -2.38
CA LEU A 461 -16.71 7.34 -3.14
C LEU A 461 -16.78 7.72 -4.60
N TYR A 462 -15.66 7.73 -5.31
CA TYR A 462 -15.70 8.11 -6.71
C TYR A 462 -14.73 7.31 -7.58
N ARG A 463 -15.12 7.12 -8.83
CA ARG A 463 -14.29 6.44 -9.83
C ARG A 463 -13.81 5.04 -9.39
N ASN A 464 -14.55 4.32 -8.54
CA ASN A 464 -14.19 2.95 -8.18
C ASN A 464 -14.77 1.95 -9.20
N SER A 465 -14.02 0.88 -9.47
CA SER A 465 -14.47 -0.30 -10.23
C SER A 465 -14.74 -1.45 -9.27
N LEU A 466 -16.01 -1.71 -8.98
CA LEU A 466 -16.45 -2.62 -7.91
C LEU A 466 -17.23 -3.79 -8.49
N ARG A 467 -16.74 -5.02 -8.27
CA ARG A 467 -17.52 -6.21 -8.59
C ARG A 467 -18.34 -6.66 -7.39
N HIS A 468 -19.54 -7.13 -7.70
CA HIS A 468 -20.60 -7.56 -6.81
C HIS A 468 -21.35 -6.44 -6.14
N ARG A 469 -21.10 -6.14 -4.86
CA ARG A 469 -22.03 -5.36 -4.03
C ARG A 469 -21.32 -4.24 -3.27
N PHE A 470 -22.05 -3.16 -3.05
CA PHE A 470 -21.74 -2.14 -2.04
C PHE A 470 -22.67 -2.39 -0.85
N ASN A 471 -22.10 -2.58 0.34
CA ASN A 471 -22.85 -2.81 1.56
C ASN A 471 -22.97 -1.54 2.39
N PHE A 472 -24.20 -1.24 2.80
CA PHE A 472 -24.54 -0.02 3.52
C PHE A 472 -25.48 -0.37 4.66
N GLU A 473 -25.00 -0.24 5.90
CA GLU A 473 -25.76 -0.71 7.08
C GLU A 473 -26.41 0.39 7.90
N GLY A 474 -26.15 1.67 7.60
CA GLY A 474 -27.06 2.76 7.96
C GLY A 474 -27.52 2.88 9.43
N ASN A 475 -26.79 2.40 10.45
CA ASN A 475 -27.17 2.62 11.86
C ASN A 475 -26.28 3.61 12.61
N ASN A 476 -25.12 4.00 12.07
CA ASN A 476 -24.27 5.07 12.61
C ASN A 476 -24.92 6.49 12.52
N LEU A 477 -26.24 6.57 12.32
CA LEU A 477 -26.94 7.71 11.72
C LEU A 477 -27.59 8.68 12.68
N VAL A 478 -27.34 8.55 13.99
CA VAL A 478 -27.81 9.57 14.92
C VAL A 478 -27.16 10.90 14.49
N ASN A 479 -27.98 11.79 13.94
CA ASN A 479 -27.61 13.12 13.46
C ASN A 479 -26.71 13.16 12.19
N MET A 480 -26.68 12.13 11.35
CA MET A 480 -26.02 12.24 10.04
C MET A 480 -26.87 13.07 9.05
N PRO A 481 -26.32 14.15 8.47
CA PRO A 481 -27.02 14.94 7.46
C PRO A 481 -27.39 14.12 6.22
N ASP A 482 -28.43 14.55 5.51
CA ASP A 482 -28.72 14.05 4.18
C ASP A 482 -27.54 14.31 3.23
N ALA A 483 -27.38 13.45 2.21
CA ALA A 483 -26.29 13.52 1.25
C ALA A 483 -24.85 13.52 1.82
N ASN A 484 -24.63 13.13 3.09
CA ASN A 484 -23.28 13.10 3.68
C ASN A 484 -22.36 12.02 3.09
N VAL A 485 -22.92 10.97 2.49
CA VAL A 485 -22.17 9.99 1.69
C VAL A 485 -22.42 10.30 0.22
N VAL A 486 -21.38 10.65 -0.52
CA VAL A 486 -21.48 11.02 -1.94
C VAL A 486 -20.81 9.94 -2.78
N THR A 487 -21.57 9.33 -3.68
CA THR A 487 -21.04 8.36 -4.66
C THR A 487 -21.04 9.00 -6.04
N GLU A 488 -19.90 9.05 -6.73
CA GLU A 488 -19.76 9.75 -8.02
C GLU A 488 -19.01 8.91 -9.07
N ARG A 489 -19.62 8.63 -10.24
CA ARG A 489 -18.96 7.98 -11.39
C ARG A 489 -18.24 6.66 -11.07
N ASN A 490 -18.73 5.92 -10.09
CA ASN A 490 -18.32 4.56 -9.82
C ASN A 490 -19.01 3.59 -10.80
N VAL A 491 -18.45 2.40 -10.91
CA VAL A 491 -19.07 1.29 -11.62
C VAL A 491 -19.24 0.13 -10.65
N LEU A 492 -20.48 -0.25 -10.37
CA LEU A 492 -20.84 -1.38 -9.52
C LEU A 492 -21.51 -2.47 -10.38
N ALA A 493 -20.86 -3.62 -10.55
CA ALA A 493 -21.35 -4.66 -11.46
C ALA A 493 -21.45 -6.02 -10.76
N PRO A 494 -22.56 -6.79 -10.87
CA PRO A 494 -23.79 -6.51 -11.61
C PRO A 494 -24.93 -5.95 -10.75
N ARG A 495 -24.66 -5.54 -9.50
CA ARG A 495 -25.71 -5.10 -8.57
C ARG A 495 -25.99 -3.61 -8.70
N ALA A 496 -27.15 -3.20 -8.21
CA ALA A 496 -27.53 -1.80 -8.09
C ALA A 496 -26.96 -1.16 -6.82
N TRP A 497 -26.74 0.15 -6.85
CA TRP A 497 -26.48 0.95 -5.67
C TRP A 497 -27.70 0.97 -4.74
N PRO A 498 -27.50 0.95 -3.41
CA PRO A 498 -28.61 1.15 -2.48
C PRO A 498 -29.13 2.59 -2.55
N SER A 499 -30.42 2.76 -2.24
CA SER A 499 -31.05 4.07 -2.08
C SER A 499 -31.21 4.41 -0.60
N HIS A 500 -30.76 5.59 -0.19
CA HIS A 500 -30.90 6.09 1.18
C HIS A 500 -30.75 7.62 1.23
N ARG A 501 -31.46 8.34 2.12
CA ARG A 501 -31.44 9.83 2.18
C ARG A 501 -30.06 10.46 2.40
N ILE A 502 -29.21 9.77 3.16
CA ILE A 502 -27.82 10.21 3.43
C ILE A 502 -26.85 9.87 2.30
N LEU A 503 -27.28 9.06 1.33
CA LEU A 503 -26.48 8.69 0.17
C LEU A 503 -26.93 9.52 -1.02
N LEU A 504 -26.05 10.40 -1.48
CA LEU A 504 -26.20 11.13 -2.73
C LEU A 504 -25.50 10.37 -3.84
N ASN A 505 -26.29 9.79 -4.74
CA ASN A 505 -25.79 9.11 -5.93
C ASN A 505 -25.72 10.11 -7.09
N ILE A 506 -24.50 10.37 -7.56
CA ILE A 506 -24.20 11.21 -8.72
C ILE A 506 -23.68 10.30 -9.83
N ASP A 507 -24.52 10.01 -10.82
CA ASP A 507 -24.08 9.48 -12.10
C ASP A 507 -23.17 8.23 -11.97
N ASN A 508 -23.63 7.20 -11.24
CA ASN A 508 -22.94 5.92 -11.14
C ASN A 508 -23.51 4.90 -12.13
N LEU A 509 -22.68 3.99 -12.62
CA LEU A 509 -23.14 2.84 -13.40
C LEU A 509 -23.39 1.65 -12.49
N ASP A 510 -24.53 0.97 -12.67
CA ASP A 510 -24.88 -0.21 -11.89
C ASP A 510 -25.81 -1.16 -12.63
N GLY A 511 -26.16 -2.28 -11.99
CA GLY A 511 -27.24 -3.18 -12.43
C GLY A 511 -26.97 -4.06 -13.66
N ASP A 512 -25.82 -3.91 -14.32
CA ASP A 512 -25.43 -4.66 -15.53
C ASP A 512 -23.98 -5.19 -15.43
N THR A 513 -23.55 -5.98 -16.41
CA THR A 513 -22.20 -6.51 -16.52
C THR A 513 -21.32 -5.55 -17.32
N TYR A 514 -20.44 -4.85 -16.61
CA TYR A 514 -19.54 -3.87 -17.23
C TYR A 514 -18.10 -4.38 -17.44
N PHE A 515 -17.67 -5.38 -16.67
CA PHE A 515 -16.25 -5.76 -16.56
C PHE A 515 -15.89 -7.10 -17.20
N ASP A 516 -14.69 -7.19 -17.79
CA ASP A 516 -14.01 -8.47 -18.08
C ASP A 516 -13.41 -9.11 -16.81
N ALA A 517 -12.73 -10.25 -16.98
CA ALA A 517 -12.03 -10.94 -15.88
C ALA A 517 -10.95 -10.06 -15.21
N SER A 518 -10.36 -9.12 -15.95
CA SER A 518 -9.32 -8.20 -15.48
C SER A 518 -9.89 -6.91 -14.87
N MET A 519 -11.20 -6.85 -14.65
CA MET A 519 -11.91 -5.68 -14.11
C MET A 519 -11.83 -4.43 -15.00
N ARG A 520 -11.64 -4.60 -16.31
CA ARG A 520 -11.68 -3.51 -17.29
C ARG A 520 -13.07 -3.40 -17.91
N LEU A 521 -13.50 -2.18 -18.23
CA LEU A 521 -14.74 -1.93 -18.95
C LEU A 521 -14.71 -2.62 -20.31
N THR A 522 -15.85 -3.18 -20.72
CA THR A 522 -16.00 -3.95 -21.97
C THR A 522 -17.18 -3.49 -22.81
N GLY A 523 -17.18 -3.92 -24.08
CA GLY A 523 -18.32 -3.75 -24.98
C GLY A 523 -18.76 -2.29 -25.14
N PRO A 524 -20.08 -2.02 -25.24
CA PRO A 524 -20.62 -0.68 -25.33
C PRO A 524 -20.23 0.22 -24.15
N ALA A 525 -20.09 -0.35 -22.94
CA ALA A 525 -19.72 0.41 -21.76
C ALA A 525 -18.29 0.96 -21.83
N ARG A 526 -17.34 0.20 -22.41
CA ARG A 526 -15.98 0.71 -22.65
C ARG A 526 -16.03 1.93 -23.57
N THR A 527 -16.73 1.84 -24.70
CA THR A 527 -16.82 2.94 -25.67
C THR A 527 -17.47 4.17 -25.06
N ALA A 528 -18.52 3.99 -24.25
CA ALA A 528 -19.27 5.10 -23.69
C ALA A 528 -18.60 5.71 -22.44
N TYR A 529 -17.91 4.94 -21.61
CA TYR A 529 -17.60 5.37 -20.24
C TYR A 529 -16.11 5.30 -19.85
N LEU A 530 -15.25 4.72 -20.69
CA LEU A 530 -13.81 4.63 -20.41
C LEU A 530 -13.21 6.01 -20.12
N GLY A 531 -12.50 6.11 -19.00
CA GLY A 531 -11.85 7.34 -18.55
C GLY A 531 -12.76 8.32 -17.81
N ARG A 532 -14.08 8.09 -17.80
CA ARG A 532 -15.05 8.92 -17.09
C ARG A 532 -15.67 8.20 -15.89
N TYR A 533 -15.84 6.89 -15.98
CA TYR A 533 -16.40 6.05 -14.91
C TYR A 533 -15.44 4.94 -14.53
N GLY A 534 -15.50 4.52 -13.28
CA GLY A 534 -14.64 3.47 -12.74
C GLY A 534 -13.18 3.90 -12.69
N ALA A 535 -12.32 2.95 -12.31
CA ALA A 535 -10.94 3.21 -11.95
C ALA A 535 -10.01 3.45 -13.15
N GLU A 536 -10.44 3.07 -14.37
CA GLU A 536 -9.64 3.30 -15.58
C GLU A 536 -9.58 4.80 -15.89
N ILE A 537 -8.37 5.29 -16.18
CA ILE A 537 -8.09 6.68 -16.55
C ILE A 537 -7.72 6.70 -18.02
N ALA A 538 -8.46 7.45 -18.81
CA ALA A 538 -8.24 7.53 -20.23
C ALA A 538 -8.90 8.77 -20.82
N VAL A 539 -8.45 9.17 -22.00
CA VAL A 539 -9.06 10.25 -22.79
C VAL A 539 -9.20 9.82 -24.25
N PRO A 540 -10.29 10.15 -24.95
CA PRO A 540 -10.40 9.90 -26.39
C PRO A 540 -9.31 10.67 -27.17
N LEU A 541 -8.75 10.05 -28.21
CA LEU A 541 -7.77 10.72 -29.07
C LEU A 541 -8.31 12.00 -29.73
N GLY A 542 -9.62 12.03 -30.04
CA GLY A 542 -10.27 13.16 -30.71
C GLY A 542 -10.40 14.42 -29.85
N ASP A 543 -10.41 14.28 -28.52
CA ASP A 543 -10.63 15.41 -27.59
C ASP A 543 -9.37 16.28 -27.43
N LEU A 544 -8.22 15.83 -27.95
CA LEU A 544 -6.97 16.58 -27.93
C LEU A 544 -6.83 17.60 -29.07
N ILE A 545 -7.64 17.51 -30.12
CA ILE A 545 -7.56 18.42 -31.28
C ILE A 545 -8.04 19.83 -30.91
N PHE A 546 -8.80 20.00 -29.82
CA PHE A 546 -9.36 21.28 -29.41
C PHE A 546 -8.66 21.92 -28.19
N ALA A 547 -7.71 21.24 -27.55
CA ALA A 547 -7.01 21.76 -26.38
C ALA A 547 -5.73 22.55 -26.72
N ASN A 548 -5.14 22.27 -27.88
CA ASN A 548 -4.04 23.07 -28.42
C ASN A 548 -4.63 24.07 -29.40
N GLY A 549 -4.97 25.27 -28.91
CA GLY A 549 -5.42 26.38 -29.74
C GLY A 549 -4.42 26.64 -30.88
N PHE A 550 -4.77 26.18 -32.08
CA PHE A 550 -4.30 26.76 -33.31
C PHE A 550 -5.25 27.91 -33.64
N ASP A 551 -4.85 29.11 -33.23
CA ASP A 551 -5.10 30.33 -34.02
C ASP A 551 -3.84 30.66 -34.83
#